data_AF-A0A840IK25-F1
#
_entry.id   AF-A0A840IK25-F1
#
_cell.length_a   1.000
_cell.length_b   1.000
_cell.length_c   1.000
_cell.angle_alpha   90.00
_cell.angle_beta   90.00
_cell.angle_gamma   90.00
#
_symmetry.space_group_name_H-M   'P 1'
#
loop_
_entity.id
_entity.type
_entity.pdbx_description
1 polymer ?
#
loop_
_entity_poly.entity_id
_entity_poly.type
_entity_poly.pdbx_seq_one_letter_code
_entity_poly.pdbx_strand_id
1 'polypeptide(L)'
;MTAFAVATGLSLVVPGLGFAAALALGAAVAPPDPVASLAIGRRAGMPARLIALVEGEGLLNDGTALTIYGLAVTAAVGGGFSATESVGRFALAVVGGALCGLLVARALALALRYVDDILVENAASLATPFLAFALAETVEGSGVLAVVVAGLAVGHRRGPASSGESRLQTAAVWRIVQYLLEGYVFLLIGQQAPDVVRGLSSFDRGTVVATVAVTLAGVLGVRLLWLLSTRPRTIDDRALSLRDVTALWWAGTRGVITLATAFALPHDFPARDLLLFCAFVVVLVTLVGQGVTFAPLLRALGLRSGTDESAWLRAEAQAAAYDAAIERLAGLAVADDPSVAPAAARYRRMLEGQRDRLHAHLSRDDGTRRPAAPDRTADITVRHAMLEAQREELVRWRDAGRISDSDLHALERLLDARELSGM
;
A
#
# COMPACT_ATOMS: atom_id res chain seq x y z
N MET A 1 8.24 -13.20 13.30
CA MET A 1 7.88 -13.80 14.61
C MET A 1 6.53 -14.50 14.58
N THR A 2 5.46 -13.85 14.13
CA THR A 2 4.11 -14.45 14.04
C THR A 2 4.10 -15.81 13.35
N ALA A 3 4.77 -15.92 12.18
CA ALA A 3 4.87 -17.18 11.45
C ALA A 3 5.43 -18.33 12.29
N PHE A 4 6.56 -18.11 12.98
CA PHE A 4 7.19 -19.12 13.83
C PHE A 4 6.38 -19.44 15.08
N ALA A 5 5.73 -18.45 15.68
CA ALA A 5 4.88 -18.66 16.86
C ALA A 5 3.65 -19.52 16.52
N VAL A 6 2.98 -19.20 15.41
CA VAL A 6 1.88 -20.01 14.87
C VAL A 6 2.38 -21.41 14.52
N ALA A 7 3.51 -21.53 13.82
CA ALA A 7 4.10 -22.83 13.45
C ALA A 7 4.38 -23.71 14.67
N THR A 8 4.98 -23.12 15.72
CA THR A 8 5.30 -23.82 16.96
C THR A 8 4.04 -24.30 17.66
N GLY A 9 3.04 -23.41 17.81
CA GLY A 9 1.77 -23.79 18.43
C GLY A 9 1.03 -24.90 17.67
N LEU A 10 0.99 -24.81 16.34
CA LEU A 10 0.37 -25.83 15.49
C LEU A 10 1.08 -27.18 15.58
N SER A 11 2.41 -27.18 15.61
CA SER A 11 3.21 -28.41 15.73
C SER A 11 2.99 -29.13 17.07
N LEU A 12 2.53 -28.40 18.11
CA LEU A 12 2.20 -28.97 19.41
C LEU A 12 0.75 -29.50 19.48
N VAL A 13 -0.16 -28.89 18.73
CA VAL A 13 -1.60 -29.18 18.80
C VAL A 13 -2.06 -30.19 17.74
N VAL A 14 -1.37 -30.27 16.60
CA VAL A 14 -1.73 -31.17 15.49
C VAL A 14 -0.71 -32.31 15.43
N PRO A 15 -1.07 -33.53 15.89
CA PRO A 15 -0.16 -34.67 15.86
C PRO A 15 0.27 -35.00 14.42
N GLY A 16 1.57 -35.17 14.21
CA GLY A 16 2.13 -35.54 12.90
C GLY A 16 2.22 -34.39 11.89
N LEU A 17 1.82 -33.17 12.24
CA LEU A 17 2.04 -32.00 11.38
C LEU A 17 3.53 -31.61 11.42
N GLY A 18 4.20 -31.72 10.28
CA GLY A 18 5.58 -31.26 10.15
C GLY A 18 5.71 -29.76 10.38
N PHE A 19 6.80 -29.34 11.04
CA PHE A 19 7.05 -27.92 11.33
C PHE A 19 7.04 -27.04 10.07
N ALA A 20 7.55 -27.57 8.95
CA ALA A 20 7.52 -26.87 7.66
C ALA A 20 6.09 -26.59 7.17
N ALA A 21 5.17 -27.55 7.31
CA ALA A 21 3.77 -27.34 6.96
C ALA A 21 3.09 -26.31 7.88
N ALA A 22 3.37 -26.37 9.18
CA ALA A 22 2.91 -25.41 10.16
C ALA A 22 3.46 -23.99 9.89
N LEU A 23 4.73 -23.89 9.46
CA LEU A 23 5.38 -22.64 9.10
C LEU A 23 4.81 -22.02 7.83
N ALA A 24 4.39 -22.83 6.85
CA ALA A 24 3.72 -22.33 5.65
C ALA A 24 2.41 -21.62 6.01
N LEU A 25 1.56 -22.23 6.85
CA LEU A 25 0.34 -21.55 7.34
C LEU A 25 0.70 -20.31 8.15
N GLY A 26 1.66 -20.42 9.08
CA GLY A 26 2.12 -19.30 9.88
C GLY A 26 2.60 -18.11 9.04
N ALA A 27 3.31 -18.37 7.95
CA ALA A 27 3.77 -17.36 7.00
C ALA A 27 2.59 -16.71 6.25
N ALA A 28 1.61 -17.51 5.80
CA ALA A 28 0.43 -17.00 5.11
C ALA A 28 -0.43 -16.05 5.97
N VAL A 29 -0.56 -16.32 7.28
CA VAL A 29 -1.38 -15.52 8.21
C VAL A 29 -0.61 -14.41 8.94
N ALA A 30 0.71 -14.35 8.77
CA ALA A 30 1.56 -13.37 9.44
C ALA A 30 1.35 -11.93 8.96
N PRO A 31 1.38 -11.62 7.65
CA PRO A 31 1.27 -10.26 7.18
C PRO A 31 -0.16 -9.72 7.39
N PRO A 32 -0.32 -8.52 7.96
CA PRO A 32 -1.60 -7.84 7.93
C PRO A 32 -1.89 -7.31 6.52
N ASP A 33 -3.15 -7.34 6.11
CA ASP A 33 -3.66 -6.65 4.94
C ASP A 33 -4.12 -5.23 5.37
N PRO A 34 -3.33 -4.19 5.03
CA PRO A 34 -3.62 -2.83 5.46
C PRO A 34 -4.75 -2.20 4.65
N VAL A 35 -5.20 -2.78 3.52
CA VAL A 35 -6.13 -2.12 2.61
C VAL A 35 -7.47 -1.83 3.30
N ALA A 36 -8.05 -2.85 3.93
CA ALA A 36 -9.34 -2.73 4.61
C ALA A 36 -9.25 -1.80 5.84
N SER A 37 -8.21 -1.97 6.66
CA SER A 37 -8.04 -1.16 7.86
C SER A 37 -7.70 0.28 7.56
N LEU A 38 -6.89 0.58 6.54
CA LEU A 38 -6.60 1.95 6.10
C LEU A 38 -7.83 2.64 5.51
N ALA A 39 -8.66 1.93 4.74
CA ALA A 39 -9.89 2.49 4.20
C ALA A 39 -10.84 2.94 5.32
N ILE A 40 -10.99 2.11 6.36
CA ILE A 40 -11.82 2.41 7.54
C ILE A 40 -11.15 3.47 8.42
N GLY A 41 -9.85 3.35 8.68
CA GLY A 41 -9.06 4.23 9.53
C GLY A 41 -9.04 5.67 9.00
N ARG A 42 -8.81 5.85 7.69
CA ARG A 42 -8.86 7.17 7.04
C ARG A 42 -10.24 7.82 7.19
N ARG A 43 -11.33 7.06 6.98
CA ARG A 43 -12.71 7.56 7.17
C ARG A 43 -13.02 7.89 8.63
N ALA A 44 -12.44 7.14 9.56
CA ALA A 44 -12.60 7.34 11.00
C ALA A 44 -11.71 8.45 11.59
N GLY A 45 -10.82 9.05 10.78
CA GLY A 45 -9.93 10.14 11.20
C GLY A 45 -8.65 9.67 11.89
N MET A 46 -8.13 8.49 11.55
CA MET A 46 -6.86 7.98 12.06
C MET A 46 -5.71 8.96 11.71
N PRO A 47 -4.79 9.28 12.64
CA PRO A 47 -3.67 10.18 12.38
C PRO A 47 -2.79 9.72 11.20
N ALA A 48 -2.33 10.68 10.39
CA ALA A 48 -1.50 10.41 9.20
C ALA A 48 -0.23 9.62 9.54
N ARG A 49 0.37 9.87 10.70
CA ARG A 49 1.52 9.11 11.21
C ARG A 49 1.23 7.61 11.36
N LEU A 50 0.05 7.25 11.88
CA LEU A 50 -0.30 5.83 12.06
C LEU A 50 -0.66 5.17 10.71
N ILE A 51 -1.29 5.92 9.80
CA ILE A 51 -1.54 5.48 8.42
C ILE A 51 -0.21 5.13 7.73
N ALA A 52 0.76 6.05 7.76
CA ALA A 52 2.07 5.84 7.16
C ALA A 52 2.82 4.64 7.76
N LEU A 53 2.69 4.41 9.08
CA LEU A 53 3.31 3.26 9.74
C LEU A 53 2.69 1.93 9.28
N VAL A 54 1.36 1.88 9.15
CA VAL A 54 0.63 0.69 8.67
C VAL A 54 0.95 0.40 7.19
N GLU A 55 1.03 1.43 6.35
CA GLU A 55 1.42 1.30 4.93
C GLU A 55 2.85 0.77 4.78
N GLY A 56 3.80 1.38 5.50
CA GLY A 56 5.21 0.97 5.43
C GLY A 56 5.46 -0.44 5.97
N GLU A 57 4.73 -0.84 7.01
CA GLU A 57 4.81 -2.20 7.56
C GLU A 57 4.29 -3.25 6.54
N GLY A 58 3.16 -2.99 5.88
CA GLY A 58 2.54 -3.93 4.93
C GLY A 58 3.46 -4.32 3.78
N LEU A 59 4.12 -3.33 3.16
CA LEU A 59 5.00 -3.54 2.00
C LEU A 59 6.18 -4.46 2.30
N LEU A 60 6.81 -4.32 3.47
CA LEU A 60 7.96 -5.15 3.88
C LEU A 60 7.52 -6.53 4.36
N ASN A 61 6.37 -6.61 5.02
CA ASN A 61 5.85 -7.85 5.57
C ASN A 61 5.40 -8.83 4.49
N ASP A 62 4.73 -8.36 3.44
CA ASP A 62 4.19 -9.22 2.38
C ASP A 62 5.30 -9.99 1.66
N GLY A 63 6.36 -9.29 1.24
CA GLY A 63 7.51 -9.92 0.57
C GLY A 63 8.24 -10.93 1.48
N THR A 64 8.44 -10.57 2.76
CA THR A 64 9.09 -11.47 3.73
C THR A 64 8.24 -12.71 4.00
N ALA A 65 6.93 -12.53 4.18
CA ALA A 65 6.00 -13.61 4.45
C ALA A 65 5.94 -14.62 3.30
N LEU A 66 5.82 -14.13 2.06
CA LEU A 66 5.78 -15.02 0.89
C LEU A 66 7.09 -15.77 0.69
N THR A 67 8.22 -15.15 1.02
CA THR A 67 9.52 -15.83 0.93
C THR A 67 9.64 -16.95 1.97
N ILE A 68 9.23 -16.69 3.23
CA ILE A 68 9.17 -17.73 4.27
C ILE A 68 8.19 -18.84 3.86
N TYR A 69 7.04 -18.49 3.28
CA TYR A 69 6.05 -19.44 2.76
C TYR A 69 6.65 -20.37 1.71
N GLY A 70 7.34 -19.83 0.69
CA GLY A 70 7.95 -20.65 -0.36
C GLY A 70 9.00 -21.62 0.16
N LEU A 71 9.85 -21.17 1.11
CA LEU A 71 10.80 -22.04 1.80
C LEU A 71 10.11 -23.14 2.59
N ALA A 72 9.04 -22.81 3.31
CA ALA A 72 8.29 -23.73 4.13
C ALA A 72 7.57 -24.81 3.28
N VAL A 73 6.96 -24.42 2.16
CA VAL A 73 6.33 -25.36 1.22
C VAL A 73 7.38 -26.29 0.61
N THR A 74 8.52 -25.75 0.18
CA THR A 74 9.62 -26.55 -0.38
C THR A 74 10.14 -27.58 0.62
N ALA A 75 10.32 -27.18 1.89
CA ALA A 75 10.76 -28.09 2.94
C ALA A 75 9.71 -29.13 3.36
N ALA A 76 8.41 -28.81 3.22
CA ALA A 76 7.33 -29.73 3.55
C ALA A 76 7.12 -30.81 2.47
N VAL A 77 7.40 -30.48 1.20
CA VAL A 77 7.23 -31.39 0.05
C VAL A 77 8.54 -32.11 -0.32
N GLY A 78 9.69 -31.42 -0.20
CA GLY A 78 11.01 -31.96 -0.47
C GLY A 78 11.60 -32.60 0.79
N GLY A 79 11.60 -33.93 0.87
CA GLY A 79 12.08 -34.72 2.02
C GLY A 79 13.60 -34.63 2.34
N GLY A 80 14.31 -33.61 1.85
CA GLY A 80 15.73 -33.38 2.12
C GLY A 80 16.02 -31.89 2.31
N PHE A 81 16.32 -31.49 3.54
CA PHE A 81 16.74 -30.12 3.85
C PHE A 81 18.27 -30.02 3.85
N SER A 82 18.83 -29.45 2.79
CA SER A 82 20.21 -28.95 2.80
C SER A 82 20.18 -27.45 3.12
N ALA A 83 20.68 -27.07 4.29
CA ALA A 83 20.69 -25.67 4.71
C ALA A 83 21.47 -24.79 3.72
N THR A 84 22.59 -25.29 3.19
CA THR A 84 23.43 -24.57 2.22
C THR A 84 22.72 -24.41 0.87
N GLU A 85 22.08 -25.45 0.36
CA GLU A 85 21.32 -25.38 -0.88
C GLU A 85 20.11 -24.46 -0.75
N SER A 86 19.42 -24.51 0.39
CA SER A 86 18.27 -23.64 0.69
C SER A 86 18.67 -22.18 0.75
N VAL A 87 19.82 -21.86 1.37
CA VAL A 87 20.37 -20.49 1.39
C VAL A 87 20.75 -20.04 -0.02
N GLY A 88 21.35 -20.91 -0.83
CA GLY A 88 21.70 -20.61 -2.23
C GLY A 88 20.47 -20.32 -3.10
N ARG A 89 19.45 -21.19 -3.04
CA ARG A 89 18.17 -21.01 -3.74
C ARG A 89 17.44 -19.75 -3.26
N PHE A 90 17.47 -19.46 -1.95
CA PHE A 90 16.90 -18.24 -1.41
C PHE A 90 17.61 -16.99 -1.96
N ALA A 91 18.94 -16.98 -1.95
CA ALA A 91 19.71 -15.87 -2.49
C ALA A 91 19.44 -15.67 -3.99
N LEU A 92 19.37 -16.76 -4.76
CA LEU A 92 18.98 -16.72 -6.17
C LEU A 92 17.56 -16.17 -6.36
N ALA A 93 16.60 -16.64 -5.57
CA ALA A 93 15.22 -16.16 -5.63
C ALA A 93 15.13 -14.65 -5.37
N VAL A 94 15.84 -14.16 -4.34
CA VAL A 94 15.84 -12.74 -3.96
C VAL A 94 16.56 -11.87 -4.99
N VAL A 95 17.80 -12.23 -5.37
CA VAL A 95 18.61 -11.44 -6.29
C VAL A 95 18.03 -11.51 -7.70
N GLY A 96 17.65 -12.70 -8.17
CA GLY A 96 17.02 -12.92 -9.46
C GLY A 96 15.70 -12.16 -9.59
N GLY A 97 14.83 -12.26 -8.59
CA GLY A 97 13.58 -11.50 -8.54
C GLY A 97 13.82 -9.99 -8.60
N ALA A 98 14.73 -9.46 -7.78
CA ALA A 98 15.01 -8.02 -7.75
C ALA A 98 15.60 -7.50 -9.07
N LEU A 99 16.55 -8.23 -9.67
CA LEU A 99 17.16 -7.85 -10.94
C LEU A 99 16.15 -7.90 -12.09
N CYS A 100 15.33 -8.95 -12.18
CA CYS A 100 14.27 -9.06 -13.18
C CYS A 100 13.24 -7.94 -13.05
N GLY A 101 12.81 -7.62 -11.83
CA GLY A 101 11.88 -6.51 -11.58
C GLY A 101 12.44 -5.16 -12.03
N LEU A 102 13.71 -4.88 -11.70
CA LEU A 102 14.38 -3.65 -12.13
C LEU A 102 14.54 -3.60 -13.65
N LEU A 103 14.89 -4.73 -14.29
CA LEU A 103 15.03 -4.85 -15.73
C LEU A 103 13.71 -4.53 -16.45
N VAL A 104 12.59 -5.12 -16.01
CA VAL A 104 11.26 -4.85 -16.58
C VAL A 104 10.87 -3.38 -16.39
N ALA A 105 11.07 -2.82 -15.20
CA ALA A 105 10.78 -1.40 -14.96
C ALA A 105 11.62 -0.47 -15.85
N ARG A 106 12.89 -0.80 -16.09
CA ARG A 106 13.78 -0.04 -17.00
C ARG A 106 13.34 -0.18 -18.46
N ALA A 107 13.03 -1.39 -18.91
CA ALA A 107 12.55 -1.64 -20.26
C ALA A 107 11.24 -0.89 -20.52
N LEU A 108 10.31 -0.91 -19.57
CA LEU A 108 9.05 -0.18 -19.66
C LEU A 108 9.25 1.34 -19.71
N ALA A 109 10.11 1.89 -18.84
CA ALA A 109 10.44 3.31 -18.86
C ALA A 109 11.07 3.75 -20.20
N LEU A 110 11.87 2.87 -20.83
CA LEU A 110 12.44 3.14 -22.15
C LEU A 110 11.41 3.02 -23.27
N ALA A 111 10.49 2.06 -23.19
CA ALA A 111 9.45 1.86 -24.19
C ALA A 111 8.41 3.00 -24.17
N LEU A 112 7.98 3.42 -22.98
CA LEU A 112 6.95 4.44 -22.82
C LEU A 112 7.44 5.88 -23.02
N ARG A 113 8.75 6.12 -23.13
CA ARG A 113 9.29 7.48 -23.34
C ARG A 113 8.88 8.12 -24.68
N TYR A 114 8.36 7.33 -25.61
CA TYR A 114 7.93 7.76 -26.95
C TYR A 114 6.44 7.50 -27.20
N VAL A 115 5.68 7.15 -26.15
CA VAL A 115 4.27 6.79 -26.26
C VAL A 115 3.44 7.87 -25.57
N ASP A 116 2.73 8.66 -26.37
CA ASP A 116 1.82 9.72 -25.89
C ASP A 116 0.35 9.25 -25.84
N ASP A 117 0.12 7.93 -25.73
CA ASP A 117 -1.21 7.32 -25.67
C ASP A 117 -1.49 6.73 -24.27
N ILE A 118 -2.50 7.27 -23.59
CA ILE A 118 -2.88 6.90 -22.23
C ILE A 118 -3.40 5.45 -22.16
N LEU A 119 -4.05 4.94 -23.22
CA LEU A 119 -4.54 3.56 -23.25
C LEU A 119 -3.35 2.59 -23.32
N VAL A 120 -2.32 2.92 -24.10
CA VAL A 120 -1.10 2.11 -24.18
C VAL A 120 -0.33 2.13 -22.86
N GLU A 121 -0.23 3.29 -22.20
CA GLU A 121 0.37 3.40 -20.86
C GLU A 121 -0.37 2.52 -19.84
N ASN A 122 -1.70 2.56 -19.83
CA ASN A 122 -2.53 1.73 -18.97
C ASN A 122 -2.37 0.23 -19.26
N ALA A 123 -2.40 -0.16 -20.54
CA ALA A 123 -2.20 -1.55 -20.96
C ALA A 123 -0.82 -2.06 -20.55
N ALA A 124 0.22 -1.24 -20.74
CA ALA A 124 1.57 -1.56 -20.33
C ALA A 124 1.72 -1.65 -18.81
N SER A 125 1.03 -0.76 -18.07
CA SER A 125 0.96 -0.84 -16.61
C SER A 125 0.32 -2.16 -16.14
N LEU A 126 -0.76 -2.61 -16.78
CA LEU A 126 -1.41 -3.88 -16.44
C LEU A 126 -0.58 -5.10 -16.86
N ALA A 127 0.20 -5.01 -17.94
CA ALA A 127 1.10 -6.07 -18.38
C ALA A 127 2.37 -6.21 -17.51
N THR A 128 2.82 -5.12 -16.90
CA THR A 128 4.05 -5.05 -16.08
C THR A 128 4.19 -6.16 -15.04
N PRO A 129 3.20 -6.41 -14.15
CA PRO A 129 3.33 -7.48 -13.16
C PRO A 129 3.49 -8.86 -13.80
N PHE A 130 2.77 -9.16 -14.88
CA PHE A 130 2.87 -10.45 -15.55
C PHE A 130 4.23 -10.64 -16.22
N LEU A 131 4.77 -9.60 -16.86
CA LEU A 131 6.10 -9.63 -17.48
C LEU A 131 7.21 -9.81 -16.42
N ALA A 132 7.14 -9.07 -15.31
CA ALA A 132 8.11 -9.19 -14.22
C ALA A 132 8.07 -10.58 -13.58
N PHE A 133 6.87 -11.10 -13.32
CA PHE A 133 6.67 -12.43 -12.76
C PHE A 133 7.23 -13.52 -13.69
N ALA A 134 6.77 -13.53 -14.95
CA ALA A 134 7.17 -14.55 -15.91
C ALA A 134 8.68 -14.55 -16.15
N LEU A 135 9.31 -13.38 -16.25
CA LEU A 135 10.75 -13.26 -16.45
C LEU A 135 11.54 -13.81 -15.26
N ALA A 136 11.13 -13.50 -14.03
CA ALA A 136 11.81 -14.00 -12.84
C ALA A 136 11.70 -15.52 -12.71
N GLU A 137 10.56 -16.12 -13.02
CA GLU A 137 10.39 -17.59 -13.01
C GLU A 137 11.35 -18.30 -13.99
N THR A 138 11.68 -17.69 -15.15
CA THR A 138 12.64 -18.30 -16.10
C THR A 138 14.07 -18.45 -15.56
N VAL A 139 14.42 -17.68 -14.52
CA VAL A 139 15.73 -17.72 -13.87
C VAL A 139 15.67 -18.30 -12.45
N GLU A 140 14.57 -18.99 -12.12
CA GLU A 140 14.28 -19.51 -10.77
C GLU A 140 14.28 -18.40 -9.69
N GLY A 141 14.02 -17.16 -10.12
CA GLY A 141 13.87 -15.98 -9.30
C GLY A 141 12.48 -15.92 -8.65
N SER A 142 12.31 -15.12 -7.59
CA SER A 142 11.00 -14.87 -7.00
C SER A 142 10.16 -13.96 -7.91
N GLY A 143 9.16 -14.54 -8.59
CA GLY A 143 8.22 -13.81 -9.42
C GLY A 143 7.52 -12.66 -8.69
N VAL A 144 7.06 -12.89 -7.46
CA VAL A 144 6.38 -11.85 -6.68
C VAL A 144 7.33 -10.73 -6.27
N LEU A 145 8.57 -11.04 -5.87
CA LEU A 145 9.55 -9.99 -5.57
C LEU A 145 9.85 -9.14 -6.82
N ALA A 146 9.93 -9.75 -7.99
CA ALA A 146 10.11 -9.03 -9.25
C ALA A 146 8.96 -8.06 -9.52
N VAL A 147 7.71 -8.47 -9.27
CA VAL A 147 6.54 -7.60 -9.38
C VAL A 147 6.62 -6.42 -8.41
N VAL A 148 6.98 -6.66 -7.14
CA VAL A 148 7.12 -5.61 -6.12
C VAL A 148 8.21 -4.61 -6.52
N VAL A 149 9.39 -5.10 -6.91
CA VAL A 149 10.51 -4.24 -7.33
C VAL A 149 10.15 -3.45 -8.59
N ALA A 150 9.49 -4.08 -9.57
CA ALA A 150 9.01 -3.39 -10.76
C ALA A 150 8.00 -2.29 -10.41
N GLY A 151 7.02 -2.59 -9.56
CA GLY A 151 5.99 -1.66 -9.09
C GLY A 151 6.59 -0.46 -8.35
N LEU A 152 7.54 -0.69 -7.43
CA LEU A 152 8.25 0.37 -6.71
C LEU A 152 9.10 1.23 -7.66
N ALA A 153 9.82 0.60 -8.59
CA ALA A 153 10.67 1.31 -9.55
C ALA A 153 9.86 2.15 -10.55
N VAL A 154 8.71 1.64 -11.02
CA VAL A 154 7.77 2.39 -11.87
C VAL A 154 7.10 3.50 -11.07
N GLY A 155 6.64 3.20 -9.85
CA GLY A 155 5.98 4.18 -8.97
C GLY A 155 6.88 5.36 -8.61
N HIS A 156 8.15 5.10 -8.27
CA HIS A 156 9.12 6.14 -7.93
C HIS A 156 9.49 7.03 -9.13
N ARG A 157 9.37 6.52 -10.36
CA ARG A 157 9.69 7.22 -11.59
C ARG A 157 8.52 7.99 -12.20
N ARG A 158 7.33 7.96 -11.59
CA ARG A 158 6.22 8.84 -11.97
C ARG A 158 6.57 10.27 -11.58
N GLY A 159 7.45 10.87 -12.37
CA GLY A 159 7.86 12.25 -12.23
C GLY A 159 6.81 13.22 -12.76
N PRO A 160 7.12 14.53 -12.70
CA PRO A 160 6.24 15.64 -13.11
C PRO A 160 5.74 15.57 -14.56
N ALA A 161 6.43 14.81 -15.42
CA ALA A 161 6.16 14.63 -16.86
C ALA A 161 4.93 13.79 -17.21
N SER A 162 4.30 13.08 -16.26
CA SER A 162 3.01 12.41 -16.50
C SER A 162 1.86 13.42 -16.42
N SER A 163 0.95 13.43 -17.41
CA SER A 163 -0.25 14.26 -17.34
C SER A 163 -1.12 13.84 -16.14
N GLY A 164 -1.80 14.80 -15.49
CA GLY A 164 -2.68 14.49 -14.36
C GLY A 164 -3.87 13.61 -14.77
N GLU A 165 -4.28 13.69 -16.03
CA GLU A 165 -5.31 12.84 -16.61
C GLU A 165 -4.88 11.37 -16.66
N SER A 166 -3.67 11.09 -17.13
CA SER A 166 -3.13 9.73 -17.17
C SER A 166 -3.06 9.12 -15.77
N ARG A 167 -2.67 9.90 -14.76
CA ARG A 167 -2.60 9.42 -13.37
C ARG A 167 -3.96 9.12 -12.76
N LEU A 168 -4.94 9.99 -12.96
CA LEU A 168 -6.30 9.75 -12.48
C LEU A 168 -6.92 8.52 -13.15
N GLN A 169 -6.72 8.38 -14.46
CA GLN A 169 -7.21 7.22 -15.20
C GLN A 169 -6.50 5.94 -14.74
N THR A 170 -5.17 5.94 -14.65
CA THR A 170 -4.37 4.79 -14.17
C THR A 170 -4.81 4.38 -12.77
N ALA A 171 -4.98 5.33 -11.85
CA ALA A 171 -5.47 5.06 -10.51
C ALA A 171 -6.90 4.49 -10.51
N ALA A 172 -7.77 4.99 -11.39
CA ALA A 172 -9.12 4.46 -11.54
C ALA A 172 -9.13 3.02 -12.10
N VAL A 173 -8.32 2.74 -13.12
CA VAL A 173 -8.14 1.39 -13.71
C VAL A 173 -7.66 0.42 -12.64
N TRP A 174 -6.60 0.75 -11.91
CA TRP A 174 -6.06 -0.10 -10.85
C TRP A 174 -7.05 -0.32 -9.72
N ARG A 175 -7.86 0.70 -9.34
CA ARG A 175 -8.91 0.53 -8.34
C ARG A 175 -9.98 -0.46 -8.79
N ILE A 176 -10.37 -0.45 -10.07
CA ILE A 176 -11.33 -1.42 -10.62
C ILE A 176 -10.70 -2.82 -10.66
N VAL A 177 -9.46 -2.93 -11.15
CA VAL A 177 -8.75 -4.21 -11.22
C VAL A 177 -8.58 -4.82 -9.83
N GLN A 178 -8.14 -4.03 -8.84
CA GLN A 178 -8.03 -4.47 -7.46
C GLN A 178 -9.39 -4.93 -6.91
N TYR A 179 -10.45 -4.15 -7.10
CA TYR A 179 -11.79 -4.52 -6.66
C TYR A 179 -12.26 -5.86 -7.27
N LEU A 180 -12.04 -6.04 -8.58
CA LEU A 180 -12.42 -7.27 -9.28
C LEU A 180 -11.58 -8.47 -8.82
N LEU A 181 -10.27 -8.30 -8.64
CA LEU A 181 -9.38 -9.38 -8.18
C LEU A 181 -9.71 -9.77 -6.73
N GLU A 182 -9.92 -8.80 -5.83
CA GLU A 182 -10.34 -9.07 -4.45
C GLU A 182 -11.69 -9.80 -4.42
N GLY A 183 -12.68 -9.30 -5.17
CA GLY A 183 -14.00 -9.92 -5.29
C GLY A 183 -13.95 -11.34 -5.86
N TYR A 184 -13.12 -11.56 -6.89
CA TYR A 184 -12.93 -12.88 -7.49
C TYR A 184 -12.27 -13.86 -6.51
N VAL A 185 -11.23 -13.43 -5.79
CA VAL A 185 -10.60 -14.28 -4.77
C VAL A 185 -11.62 -14.63 -3.69
N PHE A 186 -12.37 -13.66 -3.15
CA PHE A 186 -13.42 -13.95 -2.16
C PHE A 186 -14.51 -14.89 -2.69
N LEU A 187 -14.89 -14.76 -3.95
CA LEU A 187 -15.84 -15.67 -4.60
C LEU A 187 -15.30 -17.10 -4.66
N LEU A 188 -14.05 -17.28 -5.10
CA LEU A 188 -13.39 -18.60 -5.13
C LEU A 188 -13.29 -19.22 -3.73
N ILE A 189 -12.92 -18.41 -2.73
CA ILE A 189 -12.85 -18.85 -1.34
C ILE A 189 -14.23 -19.30 -0.86
N GLY A 190 -15.27 -18.50 -1.10
CA GLY A 190 -16.64 -18.84 -0.73
C GLY A 190 -17.14 -20.13 -1.39
N GLN A 191 -16.73 -20.35 -2.65
CA GLN A 191 -17.05 -21.57 -3.40
C GLN A 191 -16.31 -22.81 -2.87
N GLN A 192 -15.07 -22.67 -2.36
CA GLN A 192 -14.28 -23.77 -1.81
C GLN A 192 -14.56 -24.05 -0.34
N ALA A 193 -15.17 -23.11 0.40
CA ALA A 193 -15.45 -23.26 1.83
C ALA A 193 -16.23 -24.55 2.19
N PRO A 194 -17.26 -24.98 1.44
CA PRO A 194 -17.95 -26.24 1.74
C PRO A 194 -17.05 -27.47 1.61
N ASP A 195 -16.16 -27.49 0.62
CA ASP A 195 -15.23 -28.61 0.39
C ASP A 195 -14.21 -28.70 1.53
N VAL A 196 -13.64 -27.55 1.92
CA VAL A 196 -12.72 -27.44 3.06
C VAL A 196 -13.39 -27.93 4.34
N VAL A 197 -14.63 -27.52 4.62
CA VAL A 197 -15.37 -27.95 5.82
C VAL A 197 -15.65 -29.45 5.79
N ARG A 198 -15.94 -30.05 4.63
CA ARG A 198 -16.11 -31.51 4.51
C ARG A 198 -14.79 -32.26 4.73
N GLY A 199 -13.67 -31.71 4.27
CA GLY A 199 -12.32 -32.25 4.50
C GLY A 199 -11.95 -32.36 5.99
N LEU A 200 -12.51 -31.49 6.84
CA LEU A 200 -12.32 -31.54 8.29
C LEU A 200 -12.90 -32.78 8.98
N SER A 201 -13.78 -33.53 8.30
CA SER A 201 -14.39 -34.74 8.88
C SER A 201 -13.37 -35.82 9.26
N SER A 202 -12.15 -35.75 8.71
CA SER A 202 -11.02 -36.60 9.04
C SER A 202 -10.30 -36.22 10.34
N PHE A 203 -10.58 -35.05 10.90
CA PHE A 203 -9.93 -34.53 12.12
C PHE A 203 -10.88 -34.56 13.32
N ASP A 204 -10.31 -34.79 14.50
CA ASP A 204 -11.06 -34.62 15.75
C ASP A 204 -11.48 -33.15 15.96
N ARG A 205 -12.70 -32.94 16.47
CA ARG A 205 -13.26 -31.60 16.68
C ARG A 205 -12.42 -30.78 17.65
N GLY A 206 -11.87 -31.41 18.69
CA GLY A 206 -10.98 -30.76 19.66
C GLY A 206 -9.70 -30.28 18.99
N THR A 207 -9.13 -31.08 18.09
CA THR A 207 -7.96 -30.69 17.28
C THR A 207 -8.28 -29.49 16.40
N VAL A 208 -9.40 -29.50 15.68
CA VAL A 208 -9.81 -28.37 14.82
C VAL A 208 -9.96 -27.08 15.64
N VAL A 209 -10.69 -27.13 16.76
CA VAL A 209 -10.91 -25.95 17.62
C VAL A 209 -9.60 -25.44 18.20
N ALA A 210 -8.74 -26.33 18.70
CA ALA A 210 -7.45 -25.95 19.26
C ALA A 210 -6.52 -25.34 18.20
N THR A 211 -6.52 -25.88 16.98
CA THR A 211 -5.72 -25.39 15.84
C THR A 211 -6.14 -23.98 15.46
N VAL A 212 -7.45 -23.74 15.33
CA VAL A 212 -8.02 -22.41 15.05
C VAL A 212 -7.70 -21.43 16.18
N ALA A 213 -7.89 -21.84 17.44
CA ALA A 213 -7.64 -20.99 18.60
C ALA A 213 -6.17 -20.58 18.71
N VAL A 214 -5.24 -21.52 18.52
CA VAL A 214 -3.79 -21.26 18.52
C VAL A 214 -3.40 -20.34 17.36
N THR A 215 -3.96 -20.55 16.17
CA THR A 215 -3.68 -19.69 15.01
C THR A 215 -4.15 -18.26 15.30
N LEU A 216 -5.39 -18.07 15.76
CA LEU A 216 -5.92 -16.76 16.13
C LEU A 216 -5.11 -16.11 17.26
N ALA A 217 -4.78 -16.85 18.31
CA ALA A 217 -4.00 -16.36 19.44
C ALA A 217 -2.59 -15.94 19.01
N GLY A 218 -1.93 -16.71 18.14
CA GLY A 218 -0.63 -16.36 17.59
C GLY A 218 -0.70 -15.09 16.74
N VAL A 219 -1.68 -15.03 15.84
CA VAL A 219 -1.90 -13.92 14.91
C VAL A 219 -2.22 -12.60 15.62
N LEU A 220 -3.08 -12.63 16.64
CA LEU A 220 -3.49 -11.45 17.39
C LEU A 220 -2.52 -11.10 18.53
N GLY A 221 -2.08 -12.11 19.28
CA GLY A 221 -1.27 -11.95 20.49
C GLY A 221 0.18 -11.57 20.20
N VAL A 222 0.82 -12.20 19.21
CA VAL A 222 2.22 -11.89 18.87
C VAL A 222 2.34 -10.46 18.35
N ARG A 223 1.38 -9.99 17.55
CA ARG A 223 1.35 -8.61 17.08
C ARG A 223 1.24 -7.62 18.24
N LEU A 224 0.33 -7.87 19.19
CA LEU A 224 0.18 -7.02 20.38
C LEU A 224 1.47 -7.00 21.21
N LEU A 225 2.03 -8.17 21.50
CA LEU A 225 3.24 -8.31 22.28
C LEU A 225 4.44 -7.61 21.61
N TRP A 226 4.56 -7.74 20.29
CA TRP A 226 5.61 -7.09 19.51
C TRP A 226 5.50 -5.57 19.60
N LEU A 227 4.31 -4.99 19.37
CA LEU A 227 4.08 -3.54 19.44
C LEU A 227 4.30 -2.99 20.86
N LEU A 228 3.89 -3.74 21.89
CA LEU A 228 4.15 -3.36 23.28
C LEU A 228 5.62 -3.47 23.67
N SER A 229 6.39 -4.35 23.04
CA SER A 229 7.82 -4.57 23.32
C SER A 229 8.71 -3.57 22.59
N THR A 230 8.35 -3.22 21.35
CA THR A 230 9.10 -2.25 20.52
C THR A 230 8.70 -0.79 20.77
N ARG A 231 7.77 -0.54 21.70
CA ARG A 231 7.46 0.83 22.13
C ARG A 231 8.73 1.50 22.70
N PRO A 232 9.18 2.64 22.17
CA PRO A 232 10.28 3.38 22.77
C PRO A 232 9.89 3.78 24.20
N ARG A 233 10.72 3.43 25.18
CA ARG A 233 10.49 3.75 26.61
C ARG A 233 10.95 5.16 26.99
N THR A 234 11.65 5.83 26.09
CA THR A 234 12.16 7.19 26.27
C THR A 234 11.05 8.22 26.09
N ILE A 235 11.02 9.19 26.99
CA ILE A 235 10.12 10.35 26.99
C ILE A 235 10.61 11.29 25.89
N ASP A 236 10.23 10.99 24.66
CA ASP A 236 10.38 11.88 23.52
C ASP A 236 8.99 12.05 22.92
N ASP A 237 8.64 13.23 22.40
CA ASP A 237 7.32 13.53 21.82
C ASP A 237 6.94 12.62 20.63
N ARG A 238 7.85 11.73 20.23
CA ARG A 238 7.69 10.71 19.19
C ARG A 238 7.31 9.33 19.72
N ALA A 239 7.21 9.09 21.03
CA ALA A 239 6.83 7.79 21.55
C ALA A 239 5.37 7.44 21.20
N LEU A 240 5.11 6.19 20.80
CA LEU A 240 3.75 5.72 20.54
C LEU A 240 3.00 5.58 21.87
N SER A 241 1.87 6.27 22.02
CA SER A 241 1.02 6.11 23.19
C SER A 241 0.37 4.72 23.21
N LEU A 242 -0.11 4.27 24.37
CA LEU A 242 -0.87 3.02 24.46
C LEU A 242 -2.11 3.03 23.57
N ARG A 243 -2.70 4.21 23.33
CA ARG A 243 -3.81 4.39 22.41
C ARG A 243 -3.36 4.12 20.98
N ASP A 244 -2.24 4.70 20.56
CA ASP A 244 -1.66 4.48 19.22
C ASP A 244 -1.31 3.01 18.99
N VAL A 245 -0.69 2.37 19.98
CA VAL A 245 -0.39 0.93 19.94
C VAL A 245 -1.66 0.09 19.79
N THR A 246 -2.73 0.43 20.53
CA THR A 246 -4.01 -0.27 20.44
C THR A 246 -4.64 -0.11 19.05
N ALA A 247 -4.59 1.10 18.48
CA ALA A 247 -5.06 1.34 17.12
C ALA A 247 -4.24 0.58 16.07
N LEU A 248 -2.91 0.60 16.16
CA LEU A 248 -2.00 -0.12 15.26
C LEU A 248 -2.16 -1.64 15.35
N TRP A 249 -2.39 -2.16 16.55
CA TRP A 249 -2.68 -3.57 16.77
C TRP A 249 -4.00 -3.98 16.10
N TRP A 250 -5.06 -3.20 16.32
CA TRP A 250 -6.39 -3.50 15.78
C TRP A 250 -6.54 -3.20 14.28
N ALA A 251 -5.67 -2.36 13.72
CA ALA A 251 -5.57 -2.13 12.28
C ALA A 251 -4.95 -3.31 11.50
N GLY A 252 -4.44 -4.34 12.19
CA GLY A 252 -3.84 -5.51 11.56
C GLY A 252 -4.86 -6.52 11.03
N THR A 253 -5.79 -6.11 10.16
CA THR A 253 -6.71 -7.04 9.50
C THR A 253 -5.96 -8.06 8.65
N ARG A 254 -6.45 -9.28 8.48
CA ARG A 254 -5.95 -10.21 7.46
C ARG A 254 -6.96 -10.23 6.33
N GLY A 255 -6.49 -10.44 5.12
CA GLY A 255 -7.33 -10.26 3.95
C GLY A 255 -6.96 -11.22 2.82
N VAL A 256 -7.05 -10.71 1.61
CA VAL A 256 -7.06 -11.53 0.40
C VAL A 256 -5.73 -12.27 0.21
N ILE A 257 -4.61 -11.62 0.52
CA ILE A 257 -3.26 -12.19 0.38
C ILE A 257 -3.08 -13.44 1.25
N THR A 258 -3.57 -13.41 2.50
CA THR A 258 -3.52 -14.57 3.42
C THR A 258 -4.24 -15.77 2.82
N LEU A 259 -5.42 -15.57 2.26
CA LEU A 259 -6.20 -16.65 1.68
C LEU A 259 -5.59 -17.14 0.38
N ALA A 260 -5.23 -16.24 -0.54
CA ALA A 260 -4.57 -16.62 -1.79
C ALA A 260 -3.30 -17.45 -1.54
N THR A 261 -2.48 -17.05 -0.57
CA THR A 261 -1.28 -17.79 -0.15
C THR A 261 -1.63 -19.16 0.44
N ALA A 262 -2.67 -19.25 1.25
CA ALA A 262 -3.13 -20.54 1.78
C ALA A 262 -3.65 -21.47 0.65
N PHE A 263 -4.39 -20.94 -0.33
CA PHE A 263 -4.88 -21.71 -1.48
C PHE A 263 -3.80 -22.18 -2.44
N ALA A 264 -2.66 -21.48 -2.48
CA ALA A 264 -1.48 -21.89 -3.24
C ALA A 264 -0.82 -23.18 -2.70
N LEU A 265 -1.25 -23.69 -1.54
CA LEU A 265 -0.75 -24.97 -1.02
C LEU A 265 -1.07 -26.11 -2.00
N PRO A 266 -0.07 -26.95 -2.37
CA PRO A 266 -0.25 -28.11 -3.23
C PRO A 266 -1.39 -29.02 -2.75
N HIS A 267 -2.07 -29.73 -3.66
CA HIS A 267 -3.20 -30.60 -3.31
C HIS A 267 -2.80 -31.70 -2.31
N ASP A 268 -1.60 -32.27 -2.46
CA ASP A 268 -1.07 -33.33 -1.59
C ASP A 268 -0.38 -32.80 -0.32
N PHE A 269 -0.61 -31.52 0.03
CA PHE A 269 0.06 -30.91 1.17
C PHE A 269 -0.45 -31.46 2.52
N PRO A 270 0.44 -31.67 3.52
CA PRO A 270 0.04 -32.21 4.81
C PRO A 270 -1.04 -31.36 5.51
N ALA A 271 -2.15 -32.01 5.91
CA ALA A 271 -3.28 -31.39 6.60
C ALA A 271 -3.84 -30.14 5.89
N ARG A 272 -3.78 -30.09 4.55
CA ARG A 272 -4.17 -28.92 3.73
C ARG A 272 -5.53 -28.33 4.13
N ASP A 273 -6.56 -29.16 4.24
CA ASP A 273 -7.92 -28.67 4.54
C ASP A 273 -8.02 -28.04 5.93
N LEU A 274 -7.31 -28.60 6.92
CA LEU A 274 -7.22 -28.01 8.26
C LEU A 274 -6.51 -26.65 8.22
N LEU A 275 -5.41 -26.53 7.46
CA LEU A 275 -4.66 -25.28 7.34
C LEU A 275 -5.47 -24.21 6.59
N LEU A 276 -6.14 -24.58 5.51
CA LEU A 276 -7.04 -23.71 4.75
C LEU A 276 -8.19 -23.21 5.64
N PHE A 277 -8.80 -24.10 6.42
CA PHE A 277 -9.87 -23.73 7.34
C PHE A 277 -9.38 -22.73 8.39
N CYS A 278 -8.17 -22.91 8.93
CA CYS A 278 -7.59 -21.95 9.86
C CYS A 278 -7.37 -20.57 9.22
N ALA A 279 -6.82 -20.53 8.00
CA ALA A 279 -6.66 -19.28 7.26
C ALA A 279 -8.02 -18.60 7.02
N PHE A 280 -9.05 -19.37 6.63
CA PHE A 280 -10.41 -18.87 6.45
C PHE A 280 -10.97 -18.24 7.71
N VAL A 281 -10.91 -18.95 8.85
CA VAL A 281 -11.45 -18.44 10.12
C VAL A 281 -10.67 -17.21 10.58
N VAL A 282 -9.33 -17.19 10.43
CA VAL A 282 -8.52 -16.01 10.77
C VAL A 282 -8.93 -14.80 9.95
N VAL A 283 -9.08 -14.94 8.62
CA VAL A 283 -9.51 -13.83 7.78
C VAL A 283 -10.93 -13.42 8.09
N LEU A 284 -11.86 -14.35 8.30
CA LEU A 284 -13.24 -14.02 8.67
C LEU A 284 -13.30 -13.21 9.98
N VAL A 285 -12.61 -13.68 11.02
CA VAL A 285 -12.58 -13.01 12.33
C VAL A 285 -11.90 -11.65 12.25
N THR A 286 -10.83 -11.52 11.49
CA THR A 286 -10.09 -10.26 11.39
C THR A 286 -10.75 -9.27 10.45
N LEU A 287 -11.10 -9.66 9.24
CA LEU A 287 -11.74 -8.80 8.26
C LEU A 287 -13.14 -8.33 8.71
N VAL A 288 -13.99 -9.24 9.17
CA VAL A 288 -15.35 -8.89 9.63
C VAL A 288 -15.31 -8.37 11.06
N GLY A 289 -14.68 -9.12 11.97
CA GLY A 289 -14.64 -8.77 13.39
C GLY A 289 -13.85 -7.49 13.65
N GLN A 290 -12.57 -7.41 13.25
CA GLN A 290 -11.81 -6.17 13.43
C GLN A 290 -12.33 -5.05 12.53
N GLY A 291 -12.71 -5.33 11.28
CA GLY A 291 -13.24 -4.31 10.37
C GLY A 291 -14.46 -3.57 10.92
N VAL A 292 -15.47 -4.30 11.43
CA VAL A 292 -16.69 -3.70 12.01
C VAL A 292 -16.37 -2.96 13.33
N THR A 293 -15.46 -3.47 14.14
CA THR A 293 -15.15 -2.91 15.47
C THR A 293 -14.10 -1.79 15.44
N PHE A 294 -13.34 -1.63 14.35
CA PHE A 294 -12.23 -0.70 14.28
C PHE A 294 -12.66 0.78 14.36
N ALA A 295 -13.68 1.18 13.61
CA ALA A 295 -14.17 2.57 13.65
C ALA A 295 -14.78 2.96 15.02
N PRO A 296 -15.57 2.12 15.70
CA PRO A 296 -15.94 2.33 17.10
C PRO A 296 -14.74 2.44 18.05
N LEU A 297 -13.74 1.56 17.90
CA LEU A 297 -12.54 1.56 18.74
C LEU A 297 -11.76 2.87 18.62
N LEU A 298 -11.51 3.35 17.39
CA LEU A 298 -10.81 4.61 17.16
C LEU A 298 -11.54 5.80 17.80
N ARG A 299 -12.88 5.81 17.73
CA ARG A 299 -13.71 6.83 18.39
C ARG A 299 -13.59 6.77 19.90
N ALA A 300 -13.59 5.57 20.48
CA ALA A 300 -13.43 5.37 21.93
C ALA A 300 -12.03 5.77 22.43
N LEU A 301 -10.98 5.55 21.63
CA LEU A 301 -9.61 5.93 21.97
C LEU A 301 -9.35 7.44 21.84
N GLY A 302 -10.27 8.20 21.24
CA GLY A 302 -10.09 9.63 20.98
C GLY A 302 -8.98 9.93 19.97
N LEU A 303 -8.55 8.94 19.19
CA LEU A 303 -7.52 9.08 18.14
C LEU A 303 -8.11 9.63 16.85
N ARG A 304 -8.83 10.75 16.96
CA ARG A 304 -9.13 11.57 15.81
C ARG A 304 -7.91 12.47 15.65
N SER A 305 -7.28 12.47 14.48
CA SER A 305 -6.39 13.55 14.10
C SER A 305 -7.09 14.85 14.50
N GLY A 306 -6.45 15.67 15.33
CA GLY A 306 -6.86 17.06 15.45
C GLY A 306 -6.98 17.55 14.01
N THR A 307 -8.20 17.87 13.59
CA THR A 307 -8.47 18.30 12.21
C THR A 307 -7.55 19.44 11.82
N ASP A 308 -7.02 20.19 12.80
CA ASP A 308 -6.17 21.34 12.65
C ASP A 308 -4.71 21.00 12.29
N GLU A 309 -4.04 20.00 12.87
CA GLU A 309 -2.60 19.80 12.64
C GLU A 309 -2.30 19.17 11.27
N SER A 310 -3.06 18.14 10.88
CA SER A 310 -2.93 17.56 9.53
C SER A 310 -3.49 18.46 8.44
N ALA A 311 -4.52 19.28 8.74
CA ALA A 311 -4.98 20.30 7.79
C ALA A 311 -3.96 21.44 7.67
N TRP A 312 -3.33 21.85 8.76
CA TRP A 312 -2.28 22.86 8.76
C TRP A 312 -1.07 22.40 7.95
N LEU A 313 -0.57 21.17 8.15
CA LEU A 313 0.53 20.63 7.34
C LEU A 313 0.17 20.55 5.85
N ARG A 314 -1.06 20.16 5.50
CA ARG A 314 -1.52 20.13 4.10
C ARG A 314 -1.64 21.52 3.51
N ALA A 315 -2.14 22.48 4.29
CA ALA A 315 -2.28 23.86 3.87
C ALA A 315 -0.90 24.52 3.69
N GLU A 316 0.06 24.23 4.58
CA GLU A 316 1.44 24.70 4.45
C GLU A 316 2.12 24.11 3.21
N ALA A 317 2.00 22.80 2.99
CA ALA A 317 2.52 22.15 1.77
C ALA A 317 1.86 22.71 0.50
N GLN A 318 0.57 23.02 0.55
CA GLN A 318 -0.16 23.63 -0.56
C GLN A 318 0.24 25.08 -0.79
N ALA A 319 0.57 25.85 0.25
CA ALA A 319 1.12 27.21 0.14
C ALA A 319 2.51 27.19 -0.51
N ALA A 320 3.41 26.31 -0.05
CA ALA A 320 4.73 26.13 -0.65
C ALA A 320 4.64 25.73 -2.14
N ALA A 321 3.70 24.85 -2.49
CA ALA A 321 3.44 24.52 -3.89
C ALA A 321 2.98 25.75 -4.70
N TYR A 322 2.14 26.62 -4.15
CA TYR A 322 1.76 27.87 -4.81
C TYR A 322 2.96 28.80 -5.01
N ASP A 323 3.83 28.96 -4.02
CA ASP A 323 5.02 29.81 -4.13
C ASP A 323 5.99 29.28 -5.19
N ALA A 324 6.27 27.98 -5.23
CA ALA A 324 7.10 27.36 -6.26
C ALA A 324 6.52 27.58 -7.67
N ALA A 325 5.20 27.51 -7.81
CA ALA A 325 4.52 27.77 -9.07
C ALA A 325 4.57 29.25 -9.48
N ILE A 326 4.41 30.17 -8.54
CA ILE A 326 4.54 31.62 -8.75
C ILE A 326 5.96 31.95 -9.22
N GLU A 327 6.98 31.36 -8.61
CA GLU A 327 8.39 31.54 -8.98
C GLU A 327 8.66 30.98 -10.39
N ARG A 328 8.13 29.80 -10.72
CA ARG A 328 8.25 29.23 -12.07
C ARG A 328 7.58 30.12 -13.12
N LEU A 329 6.39 30.65 -12.82
CA LEU A 329 5.67 31.60 -13.67
C LEU A 329 6.39 32.96 -13.76
N ALA A 330 7.17 33.35 -12.74
CA ALA A 330 8.08 34.50 -12.79
C ALA A 330 9.17 34.29 -13.83
N GLY A 331 9.84 33.13 -13.80
CA GLY A 331 10.84 32.77 -14.81
C GLY A 331 10.29 32.72 -16.24
N LEU A 332 9.07 32.21 -16.44
CA LEU A 332 8.44 32.14 -17.77
C LEU A 332 8.00 33.50 -18.33
N ALA A 333 7.64 34.46 -17.46
CA ALA A 333 7.28 35.81 -17.90
C ALA A 333 8.52 36.66 -18.27
N VAL A 334 9.71 36.24 -17.84
CA VAL A 334 11.01 36.84 -18.20
C VAL A 334 11.57 36.22 -19.48
N ALA A 335 11.11 35.03 -19.88
CA ALA A 335 11.47 34.42 -21.16
C ALA A 335 10.86 35.20 -22.33
N ASP A 336 11.66 35.44 -23.38
CA ASP A 336 11.38 36.30 -24.55
C ASP A 336 10.25 35.81 -25.49
N ASP A 337 9.29 35.02 -25.00
CA ASP A 337 8.10 34.63 -25.78
C ASP A 337 6.91 35.55 -25.45
N PRO A 338 6.56 36.50 -26.36
CA PRO A 338 5.49 37.47 -26.13
C PRO A 338 4.11 36.82 -25.99
N SER A 339 3.94 35.58 -26.45
CA SER A 339 2.68 34.85 -26.36
C SER A 339 2.44 34.24 -24.98
N VAL A 340 3.50 34.02 -24.20
CA VAL A 340 3.48 33.31 -22.91
C VAL A 340 3.33 34.28 -21.74
N ALA A 341 3.91 35.47 -21.83
CA ALA A 341 3.92 36.46 -20.75
C ALA A 341 2.53 36.89 -20.24
N PRO A 342 1.51 37.13 -21.09
CA PRO A 342 0.16 37.51 -20.62
C PRO A 342 -0.52 36.36 -19.84
N ALA A 343 -0.34 35.13 -20.30
CA ALA A 343 -0.88 33.93 -19.65
C ALA A 343 -0.16 33.65 -18.32
N ALA A 344 1.17 33.75 -18.27
CA ALA A 344 1.95 33.60 -17.05
C ALA A 344 1.56 34.64 -15.98
N ALA A 345 1.36 35.90 -16.37
CA ALA A 345 0.90 36.95 -15.46
C ALA A 345 -0.53 36.72 -14.95
N ARG A 346 -1.43 36.17 -15.78
CA ARG A 346 -2.79 35.80 -15.37
C ARG A 346 -2.77 34.69 -14.32
N TYR A 347 -2.02 33.62 -14.57
CA TYR A 347 -1.89 32.49 -13.66
C TYR A 347 -1.23 32.87 -12.34
N ARG A 348 -0.22 33.73 -12.40
CA ARG A 348 0.44 34.24 -11.20
C ARG A 348 -0.53 34.95 -10.27
N ARG A 349 -1.31 35.91 -10.80
CA ARG A 349 -2.32 36.65 -10.02
C ARG A 349 -3.39 35.72 -9.42
N MET A 350 -3.78 34.69 -10.15
CA MET A 350 -4.73 33.68 -9.66
C MET A 350 -4.13 32.90 -8.47
N LEU A 351 -2.89 32.43 -8.59
CA LEU A 351 -2.21 31.67 -7.54
C LEU A 351 -1.88 32.53 -6.32
N GLU A 352 -1.44 33.78 -6.50
CA GLU A 352 -1.24 34.75 -5.42
C GLU A 352 -2.54 34.92 -4.63
N GLY A 353 -3.67 35.13 -5.31
CA GLY A 353 -4.97 35.23 -4.65
C GLY A 353 -5.45 33.94 -3.96
N GLN A 354 -5.01 32.76 -4.41
CA GLN A 354 -5.32 31.49 -3.75
C GLN A 354 -4.42 31.24 -2.53
N ARG A 355 -3.13 31.56 -2.64
CA ARG A 355 -2.15 31.51 -1.57
C ARG A 355 -2.52 32.46 -0.44
N ASP A 356 -2.85 33.70 -0.76
CA ASP A 356 -3.21 34.71 0.24
C ASP A 356 -4.49 34.32 1.01
N ARG A 357 -5.45 33.67 0.34
CA ARG A 357 -6.63 33.09 1.01
C ARG A 357 -6.27 31.92 1.92
N LEU A 358 -5.36 31.05 1.47
CA LEU A 358 -4.92 29.91 2.26
C LEU A 358 -4.19 30.37 3.52
N HIS A 359 -3.31 31.37 3.41
CA HIS A 359 -2.67 32.01 4.56
C HIS A 359 -3.66 32.75 5.46
N ALA A 360 -4.67 33.42 4.91
CA ALA A 360 -5.74 34.03 5.71
C ALA A 360 -6.54 32.96 6.50
N HIS A 361 -6.83 31.81 5.88
CA HIS A 361 -7.53 30.70 6.54
C HIS A 361 -6.68 30.03 7.64
N LEU A 362 -5.35 29.98 7.45
CA LEU A 362 -4.40 29.49 8.47
C LEU A 362 -4.19 30.50 9.61
N SER A 363 -4.44 31.78 9.36
CA SER A 363 -4.20 32.90 10.28
C SER A 363 -5.48 33.38 10.96
N ARG A 364 -6.42 32.49 11.32
CA ARG A 364 -7.61 32.79 12.18
C ARG A 364 -8.25 34.19 11.99
N ASP A 365 -8.37 34.68 10.76
CA ASP A 365 -9.05 35.96 10.50
C ASP A 365 -9.96 35.86 9.27
N ASP A 366 -11.20 36.28 9.50
CA ASP A 366 -12.36 36.02 8.64
C ASP A 366 -12.52 37.17 7.63
N GLY A 367 -12.67 36.87 6.35
CA GLY A 367 -12.72 37.91 5.32
C GLY A 367 -13.08 37.41 3.93
N THR A 368 -14.35 37.48 3.58
CA THR A 368 -14.93 37.08 2.29
C THR A 368 -14.48 37.96 1.11
N ARG A 369 -14.10 37.33 -0.02
CA ARG A 369 -14.32 37.87 -1.39
C ARG A 369 -14.09 36.81 -2.49
N ARG A 370 -15.03 36.72 -3.43
CA ARG A 370 -14.98 35.89 -4.65
C ARG A 370 -14.61 36.74 -5.87
N PRO A 371 -13.67 36.28 -6.73
CA PRO A 371 -13.63 36.68 -8.14
C PRO A 371 -13.88 35.51 -9.11
N ALA A 372 -14.26 35.91 -10.32
CA ALA A 372 -14.94 35.15 -11.38
C ALA A 372 -14.11 34.06 -12.08
N ALA A 373 -14.83 33.14 -12.73
CA ALA A 373 -14.31 32.05 -13.55
C ALA A 373 -13.65 32.56 -14.86
N PRO A 374 -12.54 31.95 -15.33
CA PRO A 374 -11.87 32.38 -16.56
C PRO A 374 -12.32 31.63 -17.83
N ASP A 375 -12.21 32.36 -18.95
CA ASP A 375 -12.42 31.96 -20.35
C ASP A 375 -11.11 31.48 -21.01
N ARG A 376 -11.22 30.60 -22.02
CA ARG A 376 -10.16 29.68 -22.51
C ARG A 376 -9.36 30.22 -23.71
N THR A 377 -8.20 29.61 -23.94
CA THR A 377 -7.41 29.49 -25.21
C THR A 377 -6.00 30.14 -25.30
N ALA A 378 -5.25 30.23 -24.20
CA ALA A 378 -3.77 30.33 -24.23
C ALA A 378 -3.21 29.86 -22.87
N ASP A 379 -3.28 28.56 -22.62
CA ASP A 379 -3.45 28.08 -21.24
C ASP A 379 -2.63 26.82 -20.91
N ILE A 380 -2.43 25.93 -21.86
CA ILE A 380 -1.92 24.57 -21.60
C ILE A 380 -0.43 24.57 -21.21
N THR A 381 0.45 25.23 -21.96
CA THR A 381 1.91 25.22 -21.69
C THR A 381 2.26 25.88 -20.36
N VAL A 382 1.67 27.05 -20.08
CA VAL A 382 1.88 27.79 -18.83
C VAL A 382 1.33 27.02 -17.63
N ARG A 383 0.18 26.37 -17.82
CA ARG A 383 -0.45 25.56 -16.78
C ARG A 383 0.26 24.24 -16.53
N HIS A 384 0.79 23.57 -17.56
CA HIS A 384 1.65 22.41 -17.37
C HIS A 384 2.89 22.79 -16.57
N ALA A 385 3.61 23.85 -16.97
CA ALA A 385 4.80 24.29 -16.24
C ALA A 385 4.49 24.71 -14.78
N MET A 386 3.31 25.31 -14.55
CA MET A 386 2.80 25.63 -13.21
C MET A 386 2.53 24.36 -12.38
N LEU A 387 1.77 23.40 -12.93
CA LEU A 387 1.43 22.14 -12.25
C LEU A 387 2.67 21.27 -12.02
N GLU A 388 3.64 21.32 -12.93
CA GLU A 388 4.92 20.62 -12.83
C GLU A 388 5.73 21.13 -11.63
N ALA A 389 5.86 22.45 -11.49
CA ALA A 389 6.52 23.07 -10.34
C ALA A 389 5.83 22.75 -9.01
N GLN A 390 4.48 22.71 -8.99
CA GLN A 390 3.71 22.29 -7.80
C GLN A 390 4.02 20.85 -7.42
N ARG A 391 4.08 19.94 -8.39
CA ARG A 391 4.37 18.52 -8.17
C ARG A 391 5.79 18.31 -7.66
N GLU A 392 6.78 18.97 -8.26
CA GLU A 392 8.17 18.88 -7.82
C GLU A 392 8.33 19.31 -6.35
N GLU A 393 7.65 20.38 -5.94
CA GLU A 393 7.70 20.84 -4.55
C GLU A 393 7.05 19.83 -3.59
N LEU A 394 5.89 19.27 -3.94
CA LEU A 394 5.25 18.25 -3.11
C LEU A 394 6.13 16.99 -2.96
N VAL A 395 6.80 16.57 -4.03
CA VAL A 395 7.80 15.49 -4.01
C VAL A 395 8.96 15.82 -3.07
N ARG A 396 9.51 17.05 -3.12
CA ARG A 396 10.56 17.52 -2.20
C ARG A 396 10.12 17.46 -0.74
N TRP A 397 8.87 17.85 -0.44
CA TRP A 397 8.33 17.80 0.92
C TRP A 397 8.18 16.37 1.43
N ARG A 398 7.79 15.43 0.57
CA ARG A 398 7.77 14.00 0.91
C ARG A 398 9.19 13.49 1.17
N ASP A 399 10.14 13.81 0.29
CA ASP A 399 11.53 13.34 0.40
C ASP A 399 12.23 13.88 1.64
N ALA A 400 11.85 15.09 2.08
CA ALA A 400 12.27 15.68 3.35
C ALA A 400 11.54 15.10 4.59
N GLY A 401 10.62 14.14 4.40
CA GLY A 401 9.84 13.51 5.46
C GLY A 401 8.79 14.43 6.12
N ARG A 402 8.44 15.55 5.48
CA ARG A 402 7.51 16.55 6.03
C ARG A 402 6.04 16.18 5.80
N ILE A 403 5.74 15.54 4.68
CA ILE A 403 4.40 15.02 4.37
C ILE A 403 4.46 13.51 4.17
N SER A 404 3.37 12.81 4.51
CA SER A 404 3.26 11.38 4.23
C SER A 404 3.03 11.11 2.73
N ASP A 405 3.36 9.91 2.27
CA ASP A 405 3.07 9.49 0.89
C ASP A 405 1.56 9.58 0.59
N SER A 406 0.71 9.30 1.58
CA SER A 406 -0.74 9.46 1.47
C SER A 406 -1.20 10.91 1.30
N ASP A 407 -0.51 11.87 1.93
CA ASP A 407 -0.79 13.31 1.79
C ASP A 407 -0.31 13.82 0.43
N LEU A 408 0.83 13.34 -0.06
CA LEU A 408 1.29 13.59 -1.43
C LEU A 408 0.22 13.14 -2.45
N HIS A 409 -0.23 11.90 -2.38
CA HIS A 409 -1.27 11.38 -3.28
C HIS A 409 -2.60 12.13 -3.15
N ALA A 410 -2.94 12.68 -1.97
CA ALA A 410 -4.13 13.50 -1.80
C ALA A 410 -3.99 14.87 -2.48
N LEU A 411 -2.83 15.52 -2.33
CA LEU A 411 -2.53 16.81 -2.93
C LEU A 411 -2.36 16.69 -4.46
N GLU A 412 -1.71 15.64 -4.95
CA GLU A 412 -1.61 15.34 -6.39
C GLU A 412 -2.98 15.16 -7.02
N ARG A 413 -3.91 14.44 -6.38
CA ARG A 413 -5.30 14.31 -6.88
C ARG A 413 -6.01 15.67 -6.99
N LEU A 414 -5.72 16.63 -6.10
CA LEU A 414 -6.26 17.98 -6.21
C LEU A 414 -5.64 18.73 -7.40
N LEU A 415 -4.33 18.55 -7.65
CA LEU A 415 -3.67 19.10 -8.82
C LEU A 415 -4.23 18.50 -10.12
N ASP A 416 -4.48 17.19 -10.13
CA ASP A 416 -5.03 16.48 -11.29
C ASP A 416 -6.49 16.89 -11.56
N ALA A 417 -7.29 17.07 -10.51
CA ALA A 417 -8.63 17.63 -10.63
C ALA A 417 -8.62 19.07 -11.20
N ARG A 418 -7.63 19.89 -10.80
CA ARG A 418 -7.44 21.23 -11.37
C ARG A 418 -7.03 21.16 -12.83
N GLU A 419 -6.18 20.20 -13.23
CA GLU A 419 -5.78 19.97 -14.62
C GLU A 419 -6.99 19.61 -15.50
N LEU A 420 -7.91 18.77 -15.00
CA LEU A 420 -9.15 18.42 -15.70
C LEU A 420 -10.16 19.58 -15.78
N SER A 421 -10.35 20.34 -14.70
CA SER A 421 -11.43 21.35 -14.62
C SER A 421 -11.29 22.55 -15.55
N GLY A 422 -10.10 22.74 -16.14
CA GLY A 422 -9.82 23.83 -17.06
C GLY A 422 -9.52 23.38 -18.49
N MET A 423 -9.68 22.09 -18.84
CA MET A 423 -9.90 21.69 -20.24
C MET A 423 -11.35 21.92 -20.62
#